data_AF-A0A1D1Y6Q6-F1
#
_entry.id   AF-A0A1D1Y6Q6-F1
#
_cell.length_a   1.000
_cell.length_b   1.000
_cell.length_c   1.000
_cell.angle_alpha   90.00
_cell.angle_beta   90.00
_cell.angle_gamma   90.00
#
_symmetry.space_group_name_H-M   'P 1'
#
loop_
_entity.id
_entity.type
_entity.pdbx_description
1 polymer ?
#
loop_
_entity_poly.entity_id
_entity_poly.type
_entity_poly.pdbx_seq_one_letter_code
_entity_poly.pdbx_strand_id
1 'polypeptide(L)'
;GGAGGQGGGDTVEEVAERRAIRSRYLAVKSLIVDERDDILKADSERFRSIITEVEALHQQVRKPSEQLADAEALLDIANSLVACVRSYDNDGVTPSLFISAILQNFGQQEGT
;
A
#
# COMPACT_ATOMS: atom_id res chain seq x y z
N GLY A 1 -6.67 46.25 -7.42
CA GLY A 1 -5.46 45.81 -6.68
C GLY A 1 -5.55 44.32 -6.49
N GLY A 2 -4.64 43.57 -7.10
CA GLY A 2 -4.56 42.12 -6.93
C GLY A 2 -3.57 41.78 -5.80
N ALA A 3 -4.04 41.05 -4.80
CA ALA A 3 -3.21 40.24 -3.93
C ALA A 3 -3.68 38.81 -4.21
N GLY A 4 -2.96 38.01 -5.00
CA GLY A 4 -1.59 37.62 -4.75
C GLY A 4 -1.65 36.30 -3.99
N GLY A 5 -2.14 35.26 -4.66
CA GLY A 5 -2.26 33.92 -4.12
C GLY A 5 -0.88 33.40 -3.70
N GLN A 6 -0.71 33.15 -2.40
CA GLN A 6 0.41 32.36 -1.90
C GLN A 6 0.15 30.91 -2.26
N GLY A 7 0.58 30.52 -3.47
CA GLY A 7 0.94 29.14 -3.74
C GLY A 7 2.21 28.84 -2.96
N GLY A 8 2.05 28.25 -1.77
CA GLY A 8 3.17 27.72 -1.01
C GLY A 8 3.83 26.60 -1.81
N GLY A 9 4.96 26.89 -2.45
CA GLY A 9 5.77 25.88 -3.11
C GLY A 9 6.35 24.93 -2.06
N ASP A 10 6.30 23.63 -2.35
CA ASP A 10 6.85 22.61 -1.46
C ASP A 10 8.33 22.87 -1.20
N THR A 11 8.75 22.66 0.04
CA THR A 11 10.17 22.76 0.38
C THR A 11 10.96 21.62 -0.28
N VAL A 12 12.27 21.82 -0.45
CA VAL A 12 13.17 20.77 -0.99
C VAL A 12 13.12 19.51 -0.11
N GLU A 13 12.93 19.69 1.19
CA GLU A 13 12.77 18.62 2.18
C GLU A 13 11.47 17.84 1.95
N GLU A 14 10.33 18.52 1.78
CA GLU A 14 9.05 17.88 1.44
C GLU A 14 9.13 17.10 0.12
N VAL A 15 9.84 17.62 -0.89
CA VAL A 15 10.07 16.90 -2.15
C VAL A 15 10.91 15.63 -1.93
N ALA A 16 11.95 15.71 -1.10
CA ALA A 16 12.82 14.57 -0.81
C ALA A 16 12.08 13.48 -0.01
N GLU A 17 11.32 13.86 1.01
CA GLU A 17 10.48 12.93 1.80
C GLU A 17 9.50 12.17 0.91
N ARG A 18 8.82 12.87 -0.01
CA ARG A 18 7.87 12.24 -0.93
C ARG A 18 8.54 11.32 -1.94
N ARG A 19 9.77 11.63 -2.37
CA ARG A 19 10.54 10.72 -3.22
C ARG A 19 10.94 9.47 -2.44
N ALA A 20 11.29 9.60 -1.16
CA ALA A 20 11.61 8.48 -0.29
C ALA A 20 10.40 7.55 -0.06
N ILE A 21 9.21 8.11 0.20
CA ILE A 21 7.96 7.34 0.35
C ILE A 21 7.66 6.54 -0.92
N ARG A 22 7.70 7.17 -2.11
CA ARG A 22 7.48 6.48 -3.39
C ARG A 22 8.51 5.37 -3.64
N SER A 23 9.78 5.62 -3.31
CA SER A 23 10.83 4.61 -3.43
C SER A 23 10.57 3.40 -2.52
N ARG A 24 9.98 3.61 -1.34
CA ARG A 24 9.63 2.52 -0.42
C ARG A 24 8.43 1.72 -0.92
N TYR A 25 7.38 2.37 -1.43
CA TYR A 25 6.27 1.64 -2.08
C TYR A 25 6.76 0.79 -3.27
N LEU A 26 7.70 1.30 -4.07
CA LEU A 26 8.32 0.53 -5.14
C LEU A 26 9.10 -0.69 -4.61
N ALA A 27 9.85 -0.53 -3.52
CA ALA A 27 10.56 -1.64 -2.88
C ALA A 27 9.60 -2.71 -2.36
N VAL A 28 8.49 -2.31 -1.72
CA VAL A 28 7.44 -3.24 -1.29
C VAL A 28 6.83 -4.00 -2.47
N LYS A 29 6.56 -3.31 -3.60
CA LYS A 29 6.05 -3.96 -4.81
C LYS A 29 7.03 -5.01 -5.35
N SER A 30 8.32 -4.69 -5.42
CA SER A 30 9.35 -5.66 -5.83
C SER A 30 9.41 -6.85 -4.87
N LEU A 31 9.36 -6.60 -3.56
CA LEU A 31 9.38 -7.66 -2.55
C LEU A 31 8.20 -8.63 -2.69
N ILE A 32 7.00 -8.12 -2.99
CA ILE A 32 5.81 -8.96 -3.22
C ILE A 32 6.01 -9.91 -4.42
N VAL A 33 6.64 -9.41 -5.49
CA VAL A 33 6.93 -10.20 -6.68
C VAL A 33 8.01 -11.24 -6.41
N ASP A 34 9.07 -10.86 -5.69
CA ASP A 34 10.25 -11.70 -5.46
C ASP A 34 10.00 -12.79 -4.41
N GLU A 35 9.26 -12.48 -3.34
CA GLU A 35 9.01 -13.40 -2.22
C GLU A 35 7.60 -14.03 -2.29
N ARG A 36 7.01 -14.07 -3.48
CA ARG A 36 5.63 -14.54 -3.74
C ARG A 36 5.28 -15.86 -3.03
N ASP A 37 6.13 -16.87 -3.15
CA ASP A 37 5.82 -18.21 -2.64
C ASP A 37 5.87 -18.27 -1.10
N ASP A 38 6.63 -17.37 -0.45
CA ASP A 38 6.67 -17.23 1.01
C ASP A 38 5.49 -16.41 1.54
N ILE A 39 5.04 -15.42 0.77
CA ILE A 39 3.87 -14.59 1.05
C ILE A 39 2.57 -15.41 1.04
N LEU A 40 2.50 -16.45 0.21
CA LEU A 40 1.31 -17.29 0.05
C LEU A 40 1.12 -18.33 1.17
N LYS A 41 2.06 -18.44 2.11
CA LYS A 41 1.93 -19.33 3.27
C LYS A 41 0.91 -18.76 4.27
N ALA A 42 0.09 -19.65 4.84
CA ALA A 42 -0.97 -19.26 5.78
C ALA A 42 -0.42 -18.57 7.05
N ASP A 43 0.80 -18.86 7.45
CA ASP A 43 1.54 -18.28 8.57
C ASP A 43 2.63 -17.30 8.14
N SER A 44 2.51 -16.72 6.93
CA SER A 44 3.54 -15.83 6.38
C SER A 44 3.76 -14.57 7.23
N GLU A 45 4.85 -14.59 8.01
CA GLU A 45 5.42 -13.40 8.66
C GLU A 45 5.75 -12.31 7.63
N ARG A 46 6.03 -12.71 6.39
CA ARG A 46 6.36 -11.84 5.27
C ARG A 46 5.18 -11.04 4.78
N PHE A 47 4.03 -11.69 4.58
CA PHE A 47 2.80 -10.99 4.25
C PHE A 47 2.42 -9.97 5.32
N ARG A 48 2.55 -10.35 6.60
CA ARG A 48 2.29 -9.44 7.73
C ARG A 48 3.21 -8.22 7.71
N SER A 49 4.51 -8.43 7.53
CA SER A 49 5.50 -7.34 7.45
C SER A 49 5.21 -6.38 6.29
N ILE A 50 4.77 -6.89 5.14
CA ILE A 50 4.42 -6.10 3.97
C ILE A 50 3.21 -5.20 4.27
N ILE A 51 2.15 -5.74 4.85
CA ILE A 51 0.95 -4.96 5.19
C ILE A 51 1.27 -3.89 6.25
N THR A 52 2.06 -4.22 7.28
CA THR A 52 2.50 -3.25 8.28
C THR A 52 3.34 -2.12 7.69
N GLU A 53 4.23 -2.42 6.74
CA GLU A 53 5.03 -1.40 6.07
C GLU A 53 4.16 -0.48 5.20
N VAL A 54 3.19 -1.05 4.48
CA VAL A 54 2.22 -0.31 3.68
C VAL A 54 1.38 0.64 4.55
N GLU A 55 0.93 0.19 5.72
CA GLU A 55 0.18 1.01 6.67
C GLU A 55 1.03 2.14 7.26
N ALA A 56 2.28 1.86 7.63
CA ALA A 56 3.21 2.86 8.12
C ALA A 56 3.54 3.94 7.07
N LEU A 57 3.61 3.55 5.78
CA LEU A 57 3.77 4.50 4.68
C LEU A 57 2.51 5.36 4.49
N HIS A 58 1.32 4.76 4.59
CA HIS A 58 0.05 5.48 4.46
C HIS A 58 -0.12 6.59 5.51
N GLN A 59 0.33 6.35 6.75
CA GLN A 59 0.27 7.34 7.83
C GLN A 59 1.18 8.57 7.60
N GLN A 60 2.15 8.48 6.69
CA GLN A 60 3.09 9.59 6.39
C GLN A 60 2.57 10.53 5.29
N VAL A 61 1.43 10.21 4.68
CA VAL A 61 0.86 10.90 3.53
C VAL A 61 -0.02 12.06 4.00
N ARG A 62 0.28 13.31 3.59
CA ARG A 62 -0.35 14.51 4.17
C ARG A 62 -1.12 15.37 3.18
N LYS A 63 -0.88 15.28 1.86
CA LYS A 63 -1.56 16.12 0.85
C LYS A 63 -2.56 15.33 -0.03
N PRO A 64 -3.64 15.96 -0.52
CA PRO A 64 -4.68 15.29 -1.34
C PRO A 64 -4.15 14.65 -2.63
N SER A 65 -3.13 15.24 -3.27
CA SER A 65 -2.48 14.66 -4.45
C SER A 65 -1.62 13.43 -4.11
N GLU A 66 -1.13 13.35 -2.87
CA GLU A 66 -0.40 12.18 -2.37
C GLU A 66 -1.41 11.07 -2.04
N GLN A 67 -2.55 11.40 -1.42
CA GLN A 67 -3.64 10.44 -1.19
C GLN A 67 -4.10 9.71 -2.47
N LEU A 68 -4.15 10.40 -3.62
CA LEU A 68 -4.48 9.75 -4.90
C LEU A 68 -3.38 8.78 -5.35
N ALA A 69 -2.11 9.22 -5.35
CA ALA A 69 -0.99 8.38 -5.77
C ALA A 69 -0.79 7.17 -4.84
N ASP A 70 -1.03 7.33 -3.55
CA ASP A 70 -0.92 6.26 -2.57
C ASP A 70 -2.13 5.30 -2.66
N ALA A 71 -3.34 5.81 -2.96
CA ALA A 71 -4.48 4.96 -3.29
C ALA A 71 -4.23 4.13 -4.57
N GLU A 72 -3.59 4.72 -5.58
CA GLU A 72 -3.17 4.01 -6.79
C GLU A 72 -2.11 2.93 -6.47
N ALA A 73 -1.11 3.24 -5.64
CA ALA A 73 -0.10 2.27 -5.20
C ALA A 73 -0.70 1.12 -4.37
N LEU A 74 -1.63 1.43 -3.47
CA LEU A 74 -2.37 0.44 -2.67
C LEU A 74 -3.22 -0.48 -3.55
N LEU A 75 -3.90 0.07 -4.55
CA LEU A 75 -4.67 -0.69 -5.52
C LEU A 75 -3.76 -1.63 -6.34
N ASP A 76 -2.59 -1.16 -6.76
CA ASP A 76 -1.59 -1.96 -7.46
C ASP A 76 -1.07 -3.13 -6.62
N ILE A 77 -0.82 -2.90 -5.33
CA ILE A 77 -0.42 -3.93 -4.36
C ILE A 77 -1.53 -4.96 -4.18
N ALA A 78 -2.78 -4.51 -3.98
CA ALA A 78 -3.93 -5.39 -3.86
C ALA A 78 -4.14 -6.26 -5.11
N ASN A 79 -4.00 -5.67 -6.31
CA ASN A 79 -4.08 -6.40 -7.57
C ASN A 79 -2.96 -7.43 -7.71
N SER A 80 -1.74 -7.09 -7.29
CA SER A 80 -0.59 -8.01 -7.30
C SER A 80 -0.83 -9.20 -6.38
N LEU A 81 -1.37 -8.97 -5.18
CA LEU A 81 -1.73 -10.03 -4.24
C LEU A 81 -2.86 -10.93 -4.77
N VAL A 82 -3.91 -10.34 -5.35
CA VAL A 82 -5.00 -11.10 -6.00
C VAL A 82 -4.45 -11.94 -7.16
N ALA A 83 -3.52 -11.41 -7.96
CA ALA A 83 -2.87 -12.17 -9.02
C ALA A 83 -2.05 -13.34 -8.48
N CYS A 84 -1.33 -13.14 -7.36
CA CYS A 84 -0.59 -14.21 -6.69
C CYS A 84 -1.54 -15.33 -6.21
N VAL A 85 -2.64 -14.97 -5.55
CA VAL A 85 -3.67 -15.92 -5.09
C VAL A 85 -4.31 -16.68 -6.26
N ARG A 86 -4.71 -15.98 -7.33
CA ARG A 86 -5.26 -16.61 -8.54
C ARG A 86 -4.26 -17.52 -9.26
N SER A 87 -2.96 -17.24 -9.15
CA SER A 87 -1.91 -18.08 -9.72
C SER A 87 -1.61 -19.32 -8.89
N TYR A 88 -1.94 -19.28 -7.60
CA TYR A 88 -1.74 -20.37 -6.66
C TYR A 88 -2.95 -21.33 -6.60
N ASP A 89 -4.10 -20.93 -7.15
CA ASP A 89 -5.35 -21.65 -6.95
C ASP A 89 -6.19 -21.85 -8.22
N ASN A 90 -6.54 -23.11 -8.46
CA ASN A 90 -7.58 -23.56 -9.41
C ASN A 90 -8.89 -23.89 -8.63
N ASP A 91 -8.92 -23.62 -7.31
CA ASP A 91 -9.84 -24.22 -6.33
C ASP A 91 -10.72 -23.20 -5.59
N GLY A 92 -11.03 -22.07 -6.23
CA GLY A 92 -12.19 -21.26 -5.87
C GLY A 92 -11.97 -20.09 -4.92
N VAL A 93 -10.72 -19.68 -4.65
CA VAL A 93 -10.49 -18.39 -3.98
C VAL A 93 -10.90 -17.22 -4.89
N THR A 94 -11.98 -16.54 -4.51
CA THR A 94 -12.48 -15.36 -5.22
C THR A 94 -11.86 -14.07 -4.65
N PRO A 95 -11.69 -13.01 -5.46
CA PRO A 95 -11.20 -11.72 -4.98
C PRO A 95 -11.99 -11.15 -3.81
N SER A 96 -13.30 -11.41 -3.76
CA SER A 96 -14.17 -11.00 -2.65
C SER A 96 -13.81 -11.72 -1.36
N LEU A 97 -13.51 -13.03 -1.39
CA LEU A 97 -13.06 -13.77 -0.21
C LEU A 97 -11.74 -13.24 0.31
N PHE A 98 -10.82 -12.91 -0.60
CA PHE A 98 -9.54 -12.30 -0.24
C PHE A 98 -9.72 -10.93 0.43
N ILE A 99 -10.50 -10.02 -0.16
CA ILE A 99 -10.78 -8.71 0.42
C ILE A 99 -11.50 -8.84 1.76
N SER A 100 -12.48 -9.74 1.89
CA SER A 100 -13.16 -10.01 3.16
C SER A 100 -12.19 -10.48 4.25
N ALA A 101 -11.23 -11.34 3.91
CA ALA A 101 -10.21 -11.79 4.85
C ALA A 101 -9.27 -10.65 5.30
N ILE A 102 -8.90 -9.74 4.39
CA ILE A 102 -8.13 -8.54 4.76
C ILE A 102 -8.91 -7.66 5.72
N LEU A 103 -10.16 -7.33 5.37
CA LEU A 103 -11.01 -6.47 6.20
C LEU A 103 -11.29 -7.09 7.58
N GLN A 104 -11.44 -8.41 7.65
CA GLN A 104 -11.66 -9.10 8.91
C GLN A 104 -10.44 -9.08 9.82
N ASN A 105 -9.23 -9.27 9.27
CA ASN A 105 -8.01 -9.40 10.08
C ASN A 105 -7.33 -8.04 10.35
N PHE A 106 -7.53 -7.05 9.47
CA PHE A 106 -6.81 -5.78 9.50
C PHE A 106 -7.72 -4.55 9.42
N GLY A 107 -9.02 -4.71 9.16
CA GLY A 107 -9.97 -3.60 9.02
C GLY A 107 -10.57 -3.12 10.34
N GLN A 108 -10.34 -3.81 11.46
CA GLN A 108 -10.72 -3.32 12.77
C GLN A 108 -9.62 -2.43 13.35
N GLN A 109 -9.73 -1.13 13.15
CA GLN A 109 -9.12 -0.17 14.07
C GLN A 109 -9.93 -0.20 15.36
N GLU A 110 -9.34 -0.72 16.44
CA GLU A 110 -9.78 -0.35 17.78
C GLU A 110 -9.56 1.15 17.91
N GLY A 111 -10.65 1.92 17.84
CA GLY A 111 -10.61 3.34 18.12
C GLY A 111 -10.22 3.56 19.58
N THR A 112 -9.01 4.06 19.80
CA THR A 112 -8.59 4.67 21.07
C THR A 112 -7.82 5.95 20.78
#